data_AF-A0A1W0VY10-F1
#
_entry.id   AF-A0A1W0VY10-F1
#
_cell.length_a   1.000
_cell.length_b   1.000
_cell.length_c   1.000
_cell.angle_alpha   90.00
_cell.angle_beta   90.00
_cell.angle_gamma   90.00
#
_symmetry.space_group_name_H-M   'P 1'
#
loop_
_entity.id
_entity.type
_entity.pdbx_description
1 polymer ?
#
loop_
_entity_poly.entity_id
_entity_poly.type
_entity_poly.pdbx_seq_one_letter_code
_entity_poly.pdbx_strand_id
1 'polypeptide(L)'
;MKRGSRLLVRGVFRDELYKECAAALDGGAVLSTKNLDAITVSIQRAFAAVDAKLSTWLEQADKDDDSGATATAMFLRNDVLVVSHIGDSCLVISRGGRPEALTSSHRPYGNNKTSLEEVKRIRAAGGWIVDGRICGDISVSRAFGDIRFKTRKNEMLVKGVKEGRWTDKFISRIKFKDDLIISSPDVSLVELGPDVEFVLLATDGLWDYIKSSEAVAFVRDQLRQHGDVQLACEALGQKALDQRSKDNISIVIADLGRTNWKALPDERPNMFLELSQAVATVGVVSIGIWFSSFLGLQ
;
A
#
# COMPACT_ATOMS: atom_id res chain seq x y z
N MET A 1 12.98 5.90 -15.85
CA MET A 1 13.46 6.37 -14.54
C MET A 1 12.23 6.59 -13.66
N LYS A 2 11.93 5.68 -12.71
CA LYS A 2 10.83 5.91 -11.75
C LYS A 2 11.18 7.22 -11.03
N ARG A 3 10.42 8.30 -11.25
CA ARG A 3 10.46 9.45 -10.31
C ARG A 3 9.86 8.89 -9.03
N GLY A 4 10.74 8.59 -8.07
CA GLY A 4 10.41 7.87 -6.85
C GLY A 4 9.23 8.53 -6.15
N SER A 5 8.33 7.67 -5.68
CA SER A 5 7.25 7.98 -4.77
C SER A 5 7.88 8.66 -3.54
N ARG A 6 7.95 9.99 -3.52
CA ARG A 6 8.44 10.71 -2.34
C ARG A 6 7.43 10.50 -1.22
N LEU A 7 7.68 9.51 -0.37
CA LEU A 7 7.15 9.47 1.00
C LEU A 7 7.86 10.56 1.81
N LEU A 8 7.66 11.80 1.39
CA LEU A 8 8.05 12.99 2.11
C LEU A 8 7.24 14.11 1.50
N VAL A 9 5.94 14.04 1.80
CA VAL A 9 5.21 15.23 2.22
C VAL A 9 6.21 16.05 3.05
N ARG A 10 6.78 17.14 2.49
CA ARG A 10 7.71 18.04 3.22
C ARG A 10 7.18 18.18 4.63
N GLY A 11 7.99 17.89 5.66
CA GLY A 11 7.54 17.55 7.02
C GLY A 11 6.38 18.39 7.61
N VAL A 12 6.23 19.64 7.16
CA VAL A 12 5.07 20.51 7.36
C VAL A 12 3.70 19.83 7.14
N PHE A 13 3.51 19.10 6.04
CA PHE A 13 2.19 18.55 5.69
C PHE A 13 1.92 17.16 6.30
N ARG A 14 2.95 16.46 6.80
CA ARG A 14 2.75 15.21 7.58
C ARG A 14 2.04 15.53 8.88
N ASP A 15 2.51 16.58 9.55
CA ASP A 15 1.94 17.03 10.82
C ASP A 15 0.54 17.62 10.60
N GLU A 16 0.31 18.29 9.46
CA GLU A 16 -1.02 18.78 9.06
C GLU A 16 -2.01 17.62 8.86
N LEU A 17 -1.62 16.57 8.12
CA LEU A 17 -2.46 15.39 7.92
C LEU A 17 -2.82 14.71 9.24
N TYR A 18 -1.84 14.56 10.13
CA TYR A 18 -2.08 14.01 11.46
C TYR A 18 -3.07 14.87 12.25
N LYS A 19 -2.88 16.19 12.28
CA LYS A 19 -3.76 17.13 13.01
C LYS A 19 -5.19 17.10 12.49
N GLU A 20 -5.37 17.16 11.17
CA GLU A 20 -6.70 17.15 10.54
C GLU A 20 -7.43 15.82 10.78
N CYS A 21 -6.73 14.69 10.63
CA CYS A 21 -7.31 13.38 10.92
C CYS A 21 -7.61 13.20 12.41
N ALA A 22 -6.72 13.64 13.31
CA ALA A 22 -6.94 13.57 14.75
C ALA A 22 -8.14 14.44 15.18
N ALA A 23 -8.28 15.64 14.61
CA ALA A 23 -9.43 16.51 14.83
C ALA A 23 -10.72 15.88 14.27
N ALA A 24 -10.68 15.30 13.07
CA ALA A 24 -11.82 14.62 12.45
C ALA A 24 -12.30 13.39 13.23
N LEU A 25 -11.41 12.78 14.01
CA LEU A 25 -11.72 11.66 14.91
C LEU A 25 -12.05 12.10 16.34
N ASP A 26 -12.21 13.41 16.58
CA ASP A 26 -12.43 14.02 17.91
C ASP A 26 -11.39 13.53 18.95
N GLY A 27 -10.10 13.61 18.58
CA GLY A 27 -9.00 13.10 19.40
C GLY A 27 -9.03 11.59 19.64
N GLY A 28 -9.78 10.84 18.81
CA GLY A 28 -10.00 9.40 18.94
C GLY A 28 -11.26 9.03 19.72
N ALA A 29 -12.09 9.98 20.16
CA ALA A 29 -13.38 9.70 20.79
C ALA A 29 -14.32 8.93 19.86
N VAL A 30 -14.33 9.26 18.56
CA VAL A 30 -15.19 8.59 17.57
C VAL A 30 -14.82 7.11 17.40
N LEU A 31 -13.58 6.72 17.71
CA LEU A 31 -13.13 5.32 17.61
C LEU A 31 -13.90 4.37 18.53
N SER A 32 -14.42 4.85 19.67
CA SER A 32 -15.21 4.01 20.57
C SER A 32 -16.63 3.73 20.04
N THR A 33 -17.11 4.52 19.07
CA THR A 33 -18.43 4.32 18.47
C THR A 33 -18.47 3.16 17.47
N LYS A 34 -17.31 2.75 16.95
CA LYS A 34 -17.15 1.74 15.87
C LYS A 34 -18.02 2.03 14.62
N ASN A 35 -18.47 3.27 14.43
CA ASN A 35 -19.27 3.65 13.27
C ASN A 35 -18.35 3.95 12.07
N LEU A 36 -18.11 2.93 11.25
CA LEU A 36 -17.21 3.02 10.09
C LEU A 36 -17.64 4.10 9.09
N ASP A 37 -18.95 4.27 8.82
CA ASP A 37 -19.42 5.25 7.85
C ASP A 37 -19.13 6.68 8.31
N ALA A 38 -19.41 6.99 9.58
CA ALA A 38 -19.11 8.30 10.16
C ALA A 38 -17.60 8.58 10.17
N ILE A 39 -16.80 7.59 10.58
CA ILE A 39 -15.33 7.67 10.56
C ILE A 39 -14.81 7.91 9.14
N THR A 40 -15.35 7.18 8.17
CA THR A 40 -14.96 7.28 6.75
C THR A 40 -15.24 8.67 6.22
N VAL A 41 -16.44 9.21 6.44
CA VAL A 41 -16.81 10.56 5.99
C VAL A 41 -15.92 11.62 6.63
N SER A 42 -15.63 11.51 7.93
CA SER A 42 -14.76 12.45 8.64
C SER A 42 -13.32 12.41 8.11
N ILE A 43 -12.75 11.22 7.92
CA ILE A 43 -11.40 11.05 7.38
C ILE A 43 -11.31 11.54 5.93
N GLN A 44 -12.30 11.23 5.09
CA GLN A 44 -12.34 11.71 3.71
C GLN A 44 -12.36 13.24 3.63
N ARG A 45 -13.09 13.91 4.54
CA ARG A 45 -13.08 15.37 4.66
C ARG A 45 -11.71 15.90 5.08
N ALA A 46 -11.05 15.27 6.05
CA ALA A 46 -9.70 15.64 6.47
C ALA A 46 -8.70 15.55 5.31
N PHE A 47 -8.72 14.44 4.57
CA PHE A 47 -7.88 14.28 3.37
C PHE A 47 -8.19 15.34 2.32
N ALA A 48 -9.46 15.59 2.00
CA ALA A 48 -9.85 16.62 1.05
C ALA A 48 -9.36 18.02 1.48
N ALA A 49 -9.45 18.36 2.77
CA ALA A 49 -8.99 19.64 3.30
C ALA A 49 -7.47 19.80 3.19
N VAL A 50 -6.70 18.75 3.53
CA VAL A 50 -5.24 18.74 3.41
C VAL A 50 -4.82 18.88 1.95
N ASP A 51 -5.47 18.16 1.04
CA ASP A 51 -5.16 18.20 -0.40
C ASP A 51 -5.50 19.56 -1.02
N ALA A 52 -6.59 20.20 -0.59
CA ALA A 52 -6.95 21.54 -1.01
C ALA A 52 -5.88 22.57 -0.56
N LYS A 53 -5.46 22.51 0.72
CA LYS A 53 -4.37 23.35 1.26
C LYS A 53 -3.07 23.15 0.47
N LEU A 54 -2.71 21.90 0.19
CA LEU A 54 -1.52 21.57 -0.59
C LEU A 54 -1.62 22.08 -2.03
N SER A 55 -2.78 21.92 -2.67
CA SER A 55 -3.00 22.40 -4.04
C SER A 55 -2.88 23.92 -4.13
N THR A 56 -3.48 24.65 -3.19
CA THR A 56 -3.33 26.12 -3.10
C THR A 56 -1.87 26.53 -2.90
N TRP A 57 -1.13 25.80 -2.05
CA TRP A 57 0.29 26.06 -1.84
C TRP A 57 1.12 25.81 -3.11
N LEU A 58 0.91 24.67 -3.79
CA LEU A 58 1.58 24.33 -5.05
C LEU A 58 1.24 25.31 -6.17
N GLU A 59 0.01 25.86 -6.17
CA GLU A 59 -0.39 26.84 -7.17
C GLU A 59 0.34 28.18 -7.03
N GLN A 60 0.70 28.56 -5.80
CA GLN A 60 1.43 29.77 -5.46
C GLN A 60 2.96 29.58 -5.51
N ALA A 61 3.42 28.34 -5.37
CA ALA A 61 4.82 27.97 -5.47
C ALA A 61 5.31 27.99 -6.93
N ASP A 62 6.57 27.57 -7.13
CA ASP A 62 7.18 27.48 -8.45
C ASP A 62 6.31 26.67 -9.43
N LYS A 63 6.17 27.16 -10.68
CA LYS A 63 5.23 26.58 -11.67
C LYS A 63 5.59 25.16 -12.08
N ASP A 64 6.81 24.72 -11.80
CA ASP A 64 7.32 23.39 -12.13
C ASP A 64 7.31 22.40 -10.95
N ASP A 65 6.74 22.76 -9.79
CA ASP A 65 6.54 21.81 -8.69
C ASP A 65 5.34 20.89 -8.95
N ASP A 66 5.62 19.80 -9.66
CA ASP A 66 4.69 18.71 -9.92
C ASP A 66 4.69 17.64 -8.81
N SER A 67 5.07 17.99 -7.57
CA SER A 67 5.17 17.02 -6.49
C SER A 67 3.81 16.49 -6.02
N GLY A 68 3.85 15.26 -5.52
CA GLY A 68 2.74 14.57 -4.90
C GLY A 68 3.25 13.54 -3.91
N ALA A 69 2.35 13.01 -3.09
CA ALA A 69 2.68 12.03 -2.07
C ALA A 69 1.55 11.04 -1.81
N THR A 70 1.93 9.79 -1.60
CA THR A 70 1.06 8.76 -1.06
C THR A 70 0.96 8.91 0.46
N ALA A 71 -0.08 8.35 1.07
CA ALA A 71 -0.23 8.39 2.52
C ALA A 71 -0.96 7.15 3.03
N THR A 72 -0.39 6.55 4.07
CA THR A 72 -1.06 5.54 4.88
C THR A 72 -0.96 5.99 6.33
N ALA A 73 -2.09 6.32 6.93
CA ALA A 73 -2.17 6.76 8.32
C ALA A 73 -2.95 5.72 9.13
N MET A 74 -2.54 5.54 10.38
CA MET A 74 -3.16 4.61 11.31
C MET A 74 -3.44 5.30 12.65
N PHE A 75 -4.62 5.06 13.20
CA PHE A 75 -5.05 5.53 14.51
C PHE A 75 -5.43 4.32 15.35
N LEU A 76 -4.63 4.05 16.37
CA LEU A 76 -4.87 2.96 17.32
C LEU A 76 -5.41 3.53 18.63
N ARG A 77 -6.56 3.04 19.08
CA ARG A 77 -7.08 3.31 20.42
C ARG A 77 -7.67 2.04 21.01
N ASN A 78 -7.17 1.64 22.18
CA ASN A 78 -7.46 0.33 22.77
C ASN A 78 -7.13 -0.79 21.77
N ASP A 79 -8.12 -1.59 21.39
CA ASP A 79 -8.02 -2.68 20.42
C ASP A 79 -8.63 -2.31 19.05
N VAL A 80 -8.90 -1.03 18.79
CA VAL A 80 -9.50 -0.59 17.52
C VAL A 80 -8.46 0.19 16.72
N LEU A 81 -8.12 -0.36 15.56
CA LEU A 81 -7.23 0.24 14.57
C LEU A 81 -8.06 0.81 13.42
N VAL A 82 -7.95 2.11 13.17
CA VAL A 82 -8.45 2.73 11.95
C VAL A 82 -7.29 3.00 11.02
N VAL A 83 -7.40 2.53 9.78
CA VAL A 83 -6.42 2.75 8.72
C VAL A 83 -7.06 3.60 7.63
N SER A 84 -6.35 4.63 7.19
CA SER A 84 -6.73 5.46 6.05
C SER A 84 -5.60 5.48 5.03
N HIS A 85 -5.90 5.15 3.78
CA HIS A 85 -4.89 4.84 2.78
C HIS A 85 -5.18 5.48 1.40
N ILE A 86 -4.16 6.11 0.82
CA ILE A 86 -4.05 6.47 -0.60
C ILE A 86 -2.65 6.10 -1.13
N GLY A 87 -2.58 5.63 -2.37
CA GLY A 87 -1.33 5.26 -3.02
C GLY A 87 -1.01 3.78 -2.92
N ASP A 88 0.27 3.42 -2.80
CA ASP A 88 0.74 2.04 -2.93
C ASP A 88 1.73 1.57 -1.85
N SER A 89 1.85 2.33 -0.76
CA SER A 89 2.33 1.76 0.51
C SER A 89 1.39 0.64 0.98
N CYS A 90 1.88 -0.24 1.83
CA CYS A 90 1.07 -1.35 2.35
C CYS A 90 1.25 -1.50 3.86
N LEU A 91 0.12 -1.72 4.54
CA LEU A 91 0.04 -2.07 5.95
C LEU A 91 -0.39 -3.53 6.09
N VAL A 92 0.43 -4.30 6.79
CA VAL A 92 0.23 -5.73 7.07
C VAL A 92 0.24 -5.91 8.58
N ILE A 93 -0.67 -6.75 9.10
CA ILE A 93 -0.60 -7.23 10.48
C ILE A 93 -0.09 -8.67 10.51
N SER A 94 0.63 -9.03 11.56
CA SER A 94 0.92 -10.42 11.88
C SER A 94 -0.13 -10.93 12.87
N ARG A 95 -0.89 -11.94 12.46
CA ARG A 95 -1.93 -12.59 13.27
C ARG A 95 -1.62 -14.07 13.42
N GLY A 96 -1.22 -14.50 14.61
CA GLY A 96 -0.77 -15.87 14.85
C GLY A 96 0.28 -16.34 13.84
N GLY A 97 1.22 -15.47 13.50
CA GLY A 97 2.26 -15.71 12.49
C GLY A 97 1.87 -15.60 11.03
N ARG A 98 0.62 -15.29 10.71
CA ARG A 98 0.15 -15.15 9.33
C ARG A 98 0.07 -13.67 8.94
N PRO A 99 0.51 -13.29 7.73
CA PRO A 99 0.34 -11.94 7.22
C PRO A 99 -1.11 -11.69 6.81
N GLU A 100 -1.67 -10.57 7.25
CA GLU A 100 -2.98 -10.07 6.80
C GLU A 100 -2.81 -8.62 6.34
N ALA A 101 -3.00 -8.36 5.04
CA ALA A 101 -2.89 -7.02 4.49
C ALA A 101 -4.18 -6.23 4.75
N LEU A 102 -4.05 -5.04 5.34
CA LEU A 102 -5.19 -4.16 5.69
C LEU A 102 -5.43 -3.06 4.66
N THR A 103 -4.56 -2.94 3.66
CA THR A 103 -4.62 -1.93 2.59
C THR A 103 -4.50 -2.60 1.22
N SER A 104 -5.19 -2.05 0.22
CA SER A 104 -5.04 -2.44 -1.19
C SER A 104 -4.40 -1.30 -1.98
N SER A 105 -3.38 -1.61 -2.79
CA SER A 105 -2.67 -0.58 -3.55
C SER A 105 -3.55 0.07 -4.61
N HIS A 106 -3.55 1.40 -4.64
CA HIS A 106 -4.20 2.25 -5.63
C HIS A 106 -3.32 2.39 -6.87
N ARG A 107 -3.22 1.30 -7.64
CA ARG A 107 -2.43 1.23 -8.87
C ARG A 107 -3.35 1.20 -10.10
N PRO A 108 -3.05 1.95 -11.18
CA PRO A 108 -3.84 1.96 -12.42
C PRO A 108 -3.56 0.73 -13.29
N TYR A 109 -3.22 -0.41 -12.67
CA TYR A 109 -2.91 -1.68 -13.28
C TYR A 109 -3.02 -2.80 -12.24
N GLY A 110 -3.06 -4.04 -12.70
CA GLY A 110 -3.25 -5.22 -11.87
C GLY A 110 -4.69 -5.72 -11.88
N ASN A 111 -4.88 -6.87 -11.23
CA ASN A 111 -6.12 -7.64 -11.31
C ASN A 111 -6.94 -7.64 -10.01
N ASN A 112 -6.48 -6.93 -8.97
CA ASN A 112 -7.24 -6.81 -7.73
C ASN A 112 -8.42 -5.84 -7.92
N LYS A 113 -9.44 -5.96 -7.06
CA LYS A 113 -10.68 -5.18 -7.14
C LYS A 113 -10.40 -3.67 -7.18
N THR A 114 -9.58 -3.15 -6.27
CA THR A 114 -9.23 -1.73 -6.17
C THR A 114 -8.58 -1.22 -7.45
N SER A 115 -7.60 -1.94 -8.00
CA SER A 115 -6.95 -1.60 -9.27
C SER A 115 -7.94 -1.52 -10.44
N LEU A 116 -8.89 -2.46 -10.52
CA LEU A 116 -9.92 -2.47 -11.56
C LEU A 116 -10.88 -1.29 -11.44
N GLU A 117 -11.27 -0.94 -10.21
CA GLU A 117 -12.10 0.23 -9.90
C GLU A 117 -11.37 1.54 -10.24
N GLU A 118 -10.08 1.64 -9.92
CA GLU A 118 -9.25 2.80 -10.26
C GLU A 118 -9.07 2.95 -11.77
N VAL A 119 -8.80 1.87 -12.50
CA VAL A 119 -8.73 1.89 -13.97
C VAL A 119 -10.05 2.36 -14.58
N LYS A 120 -11.19 1.89 -14.06
CA LYS A 120 -12.52 2.33 -14.50
C LYS A 120 -12.74 3.81 -14.22
N ARG A 121 -12.39 4.29 -13.02
CA ARG A 121 -12.51 5.70 -12.63
C ARG A 121 -11.68 6.61 -13.54
N ILE A 122 -10.40 6.28 -13.75
CA ILE A 122 -9.48 7.06 -14.60
C ILE A 122 -10.01 7.17 -16.03
N ARG A 123 -10.50 6.07 -16.61
CA ARG A 123 -11.09 6.08 -17.96
C ARG A 123 -12.38 6.89 -18.02
N ALA A 124 -13.24 6.79 -17.00
CA ALA A 124 -14.48 7.56 -16.91
C ALA A 124 -14.21 9.07 -16.81
N ALA A 125 -13.13 9.46 -16.11
CA ALA A 125 -12.66 10.83 -16.00
C ALA A 125 -12.05 11.38 -17.31
N GLY A 126 -11.87 10.55 -18.35
CA GLY A 126 -11.28 10.93 -19.64
C GLY A 126 -9.76 10.73 -19.73
N GLY A 127 -9.16 10.09 -18.73
CA GLY A 127 -7.75 9.69 -18.74
C GLY A 127 -7.50 8.40 -19.51
N TRP A 128 -6.23 8.13 -19.77
CA TRP A 128 -5.77 6.88 -20.39
C TRP A 128 -4.56 6.35 -19.63
N ILE A 129 -4.24 5.07 -19.83
CA ILE A 129 -3.16 4.38 -19.11
C ILE A 129 -2.25 3.73 -20.15
N VAL A 130 -0.95 3.96 -20.03
CA VAL A 130 0.12 3.38 -20.86
C VAL A 130 1.17 2.80 -19.92
N ASP A 131 1.54 1.54 -20.10
CA ASP A 131 2.54 0.83 -19.29
C ASP A 131 2.31 0.95 -17.77
N GLY A 132 1.05 0.82 -17.36
CA GLY A 132 0.65 0.94 -15.96
C GLY A 132 0.80 2.35 -15.38
N ARG A 133 0.84 3.38 -16.23
CA ARG A 133 0.93 4.78 -15.84
C ARG A 133 -0.18 5.63 -16.43
N ILE A 134 -0.80 6.47 -15.61
CA ILE A 134 -1.81 7.43 -16.05
C ILE A 134 -1.13 8.45 -16.96
N CYS A 135 -1.67 8.62 -18.17
CA CYS A 135 -1.10 9.45 -19.23
C CYS A 135 0.38 9.13 -19.55
N GLY A 136 0.85 7.91 -19.23
CA GLY A 136 2.25 7.50 -19.38
C GLY A 136 3.21 8.14 -18.35
N ASP A 137 2.70 8.73 -17.27
CA ASP A 137 3.47 9.54 -16.32
C ASP A 137 3.54 8.89 -14.92
N ILE A 138 2.41 8.81 -14.22
CA ILE A 138 2.32 8.42 -12.80
C ILE A 138 1.76 7.00 -12.63
N SER A 139 2.36 6.21 -11.73
CA SER A 139 2.02 4.79 -11.50
C SER A 139 1.12 4.52 -10.29
N VAL A 140 0.65 5.58 -9.63
CA VAL A 140 -0.37 5.53 -8.57
C VAL A 140 -1.61 6.28 -9.04
N SER A 141 -2.78 5.91 -8.54
CA SER A 141 -4.06 6.52 -8.93
C SER A 141 -4.69 7.41 -7.86
N ARG A 142 -4.19 7.32 -6.62
CA ARG A 142 -4.57 8.20 -5.51
C ARG A 142 -3.35 8.76 -4.80
N ALA A 143 -3.34 10.08 -4.62
CA ALA A 143 -2.24 10.81 -3.98
C ALA A 143 -2.68 12.23 -3.58
N PHE A 144 -1.97 12.79 -2.59
CA PHE A 144 -1.96 14.23 -2.33
C PHE A 144 -1.13 14.97 -3.38
N GLY A 145 -1.50 16.20 -3.70
CA GLY A 145 -0.76 17.02 -4.67
C GLY A 145 -1.02 16.55 -6.11
N ASP A 146 0.04 16.40 -6.92
CA ASP A 146 -0.08 15.99 -8.33
C ASP A 146 -1.08 16.86 -9.10
N ILE A 147 -1.00 18.19 -8.93
CA ILE A 147 -1.99 19.15 -9.45
C ILE A 147 -2.18 19.08 -10.97
N ARG A 148 -1.17 18.61 -11.72
CA ARG A 148 -1.25 18.33 -13.16
C ARG A 148 -2.29 17.27 -13.54
N PHE A 149 -2.70 16.43 -12.59
CA PHE A 149 -3.77 15.45 -12.72
C PHE A 149 -5.09 15.87 -12.07
N LYS A 150 -5.13 17.09 -11.48
CA LYS A 150 -6.26 17.70 -10.80
C LYS A 150 -6.61 19.06 -11.43
N THR A 151 -6.26 20.18 -10.82
CA THR A 151 -6.64 21.52 -11.29
C THR A 151 -5.95 21.92 -12.61
N ARG A 152 -4.75 21.41 -12.90
CA ARG A 152 -3.92 21.78 -14.08
C ARG A 152 -3.90 20.75 -15.22
N LYS A 153 -4.92 19.89 -15.33
CA LYS A 153 -5.01 18.84 -16.37
C LYS A 153 -4.88 19.36 -17.81
N ASN A 154 -5.49 20.50 -18.12
CA ASN A 154 -5.43 21.07 -19.47
C ASN A 154 -4.04 21.65 -19.79
N GLU A 155 -3.38 22.24 -18.79
CA GLU A 155 -2.00 22.73 -18.92
C GLU A 155 -1.02 21.58 -19.16
N MET A 156 -1.23 20.43 -18.46
CA MET A 156 -0.46 19.21 -18.71
C MET A 156 -0.55 18.79 -20.18
N LEU A 157 -1.74 18.80 -20.80
CA LEU A 157 -1.91 18.49 -22.22
C LEU A 157 -1.13 19.45 -23.12
N VAL A 158 -1.22 20.76 -22.88
CA VAL A 158 -0.49 21.76 -23.68
C VAL A 158 1.02 21.60 -23.51
N LYS A 159 1.51 21.38 -22.29
CA LYS A 159 2.93 21.13 -21.99
C LYS A 159 3.43 19.88 -22.72
N GLY A 160 2.68 18.78 -22.71
CA GLY A 160 3.08 17.56 -23.40
C GLY A 160 3.11 17.69 -24.93
N VAL A 161 2.31 18.59 -25.55
CA VAL A 161 2.45 18.87 -26.99
C VAL A 161 3.78 19.57 -27.26
N LYS A 162 4.11 20.59 -26.46
CA LYS A 162 5.37 21.33 -26.57
C LYS A 162 6.59 20.44 -26.38
N GLU A 163 6.49 19.45 -25.50
CA GLU A 163 7.54 18.45 -25.23
C GLU A 163 7.55 17.29 -26.24
N GLY A 164 6.65 17.26 -27.22
CA GLY A 164 6.58 16.19 -28.21
C GLY A 164 6.06 14.85 -27.68
N ARG A 165 5.43 14.83 -26.49
CA ARG A 165 4.80 13.62 -25.90
C ARG A 165 3.56 13.18 -26.67
N TRP A 166 2.86 14.12 -27.30
CA TRP A 166 1.65 13.88 -28.10
C TRP A 166 1.41 15.01 -29.11
N THR A 167 0.48 14.79 -30.04
CA THR A 167 0.13 15.77 -31.09
C THR A 167 -1.07 16.64 -30.70
N ASP A 168 -1.22 17.83 -31.29
CA ASP A 168 -2.42 18.66 -31.14
C ASP A 168 -3.72 17.91 -31.49
N LYS A 169 -3.66 17.04 -32.52
CA LYS A 169 -4.77 16.20 -32.94
C LYS A 169 -5.17 15.17 -31.87
N PHE A 170 -4.22 14.70 -31.08
CA PHE A 170 -4.49 13.77 -29.99
C PHE A 170 -5.20 14.51 -28.85
N ILE A 171 -4.65 15.63 -28.39
CA ILE A 171 -5.20 16.35 -27.23
C ILE A 171 -6.57 17.00 -27.51
N SER A 172 -6.86 17.38 -28.76
CA SER A 172 -8.16 17.96 -29.13
C SER A 172 -9.34 17.01 -28.96
N ARG A 173 -9.07 15.69 -28.84
CA ARG A 173 -10.09 14.66 -28.61
C ARG A 173 -10.30 14.36 -27.13
N ILE A 174 -9.40 14.82 -26.27
CA ILE A 174 -9.46 14.56 -24.83
C ILE A 174 -10.42 15.55 -24.19
N LYS A 175 -11.35 15.01 -23.40
CA LYS A 175 -12.27 15.79 -22.58
C LYS A 175 -12.26 15.22 -21.18
N PHE A 176 -11.59 15.92 -20.26
CA PHE A 176 -11.62 15.53 -18.86
C PHE A 176 -12.98 15.86 -18.26
N LYS A 177 -13.54 14.89 -17.54
CA LYS A 177 -14.81 15.02 -16.82
C LYS A 177 -14.62 15.17 -15.32
N ASP A 178 -13.48 14.69 -14.82
CA ASP A 178 -13.13 14.64 -13.41
C ASP A 178 -11.59 14.59 -13.25
N ASP A 179 -11.12 14.55 -12.01
CA ASP A 179 -9.71 14.38 -11.67
C ASP A 179 -9.19 12.96 -11.97
N LEU A 180 -7.98 12.88 -12.50
CA LEU A 180 -7.35 11.60 -12.82
C LEU A 180 -6.72 10.97 -11.56
N ILE A 181 -6.17 11.81 -10.68
CA ILE A 181 -5.68 11.45 -9.36
C ILE A 181 -6.60 12.07 -8.31
N ILE A 182 -7.03 11.28 -7.33
CA ILE A 182 -7.86 11.76 -6.21
C ILE A 182 -7.13 11.58 -4.88
N SER A 183 -7.49 12.38 -3.88
CA SER A 183 -6.99 12.27 -2.50
C SER A 183 -7.95 11.54 -1.56
N SER A 184 -9.04 10.97 -2.07
CA SER A 184 -10.02 10.25 -1.24
C SER A 184 -9.44 8.92 -0.73
N PRO A 185 -9.30 8.72 0.59
CA PRO A 185 -8.77 7.49 1.14
C PRO A 185 -9.78 6.35 1.14
N ASP A 186 -9.25 5.13 1.03
CA ASP A 186 -9.91 3.95 1.58
C ASP A 186 -9.75 3.96 3.10
N VAL A 187 -10.83 3.65 3.82
CA VAL A 187 -10.86 3.63 5.29
C VAL A 187 -11.30 2.26 5.76
N SER A 188 -10.50 1.65 6.64
CA SER A 188 -10.83 0.38 7.28
C SER A 188 -10.77 0.51 8.80
N LEU A 189 -11.66 -0.22 9.47
CA LEU A 189 -11.71 -0.35 10.92
C LEU A 189 -11.48 -1.83 11.25
N VAL A 190 -10.45 -2.09 12.06
CA VAL A 190 -10.00 -3.43 12.39
C VAL A 190 -9.92 -3.58 13.90
N GLU A 191 -10.54 -4.64 14.42
CA GLU A 191 -10.40 -5.02 15.83
C GLU A 191 -9.16 -5.91 16.00
N LEU A 192 -8.21 -5.42 16.80
CA LEU A 192 -6.97 -6.10 17.12
C LEU A 192 -7.23 -7.07 18.28
N GLY A 193 -7.49 -8.32 17.92
CA GLY A 193 -7.57 -9.43 18.87
C GLY A 193 -6.24 -9.69 19.61
N PRO A 194 -6.26 -10.56 20.63
CA PRO A 194 -5.05 -10.94 21.37
C PRO A 194 -4.05 -11.76 20.54
N ASP A 195 -4.49 -12.27 19.39
CA ASP A 195 -3.73 -13.03 18.40
C ASP A 195 -2.95 -12.14 17.42
N VAL A 196 -3.19 -10.82 17.43
CA VAL A 196 -2.39 -9.86 16.66
C VAL A 196 -1.11 -9.54 17.41
N GLU A 197 0.01 -9.71 16.73
CA GLU A 197 1.34 -9.66 17.34
C GLU A 197 2.00 -8.31 17.09
N PHE A 198 2.04 -7.87 15.83
CA PHE A 198 2.56 -6.56 15.44
C PHE A 198 1.88 -6.03 14.17
N VAL A 199 2.03 -4.73 13.97
CA VAL A 199 1.67 -4.03 12.73
C VAL A 199 2.95 -3.66 11.97
N LEU A 200 2.96 -3.86 10.66
CA LEU A 200 4.06 -3.55 9.75
C LEU A 200 3.54 -2.66 8.61
N LEU A 201 3.92 -1.38 8.63
CA LEU A 201 3.66 -0.44 7.54
C LEU A 201 4.96 -0.17 6.79
N ALA A 202 4.94 -0.24 5.47
CA ALA A 202 6.09 0.17 4.67
C ALA A 202 5.71 0.72 3.28
N THR A 203 6.67 1.40 2.66
CA THR A 203 6.59 1.88 1.27
C THR A 203 6.76 0.74 0.26
N ASP A 204 6.42 1.01 -1.00
CA ASP A 204 6.69 0.13 -2.14
C ASP A 204 8.17 -0.23 -2.29
N GLY A 205 9.09 0.62 -1.82
CA GLY A 205 10.51 0.30 -1.72
C GLY A 205 10.83 -1.00 -0.94
N LEU A 206 9.98 -1.39 0.01
CA LEU A 206 10.01 -2.72 0.64
C LEU A 206 9.21 -3.73 -0.18
N TRP A 207 7.94 -3.42 -0.44
CA TRP A 207 6.95 -4.40 -0.93
C TRP A 207 7.12 -4.82 -2.40
N ASP A 208 7.81 -4.03 -3.21
CA ASP A 208 8.17 -4.41 -4.58
C ASP A 208 9.24 -5.54 -4.60
N TYR A 209 9.91 -5.80 -3.47
CA TYR A 209 11.02 -6.76 -3.37
C TYR A 209 10.74 -7.90 -2.37
N ILE A 210 10.15 -7.59 -1.22
CA ILE A 210 9.87 -8.56 -0.16
C ILE A 210 8.37 -8.84 -0.07
N LYS A 211 7.99 -10.13 -0.13
CA LYS A 211 6.60 -10.57 0.05
C LYS A 211 6.14 -10.37 1.51
N SER A 212 4.86 -10.06 1.72
CA SER A 212 4.29 -9.88 3.06
C SER A 212 4.53 -11.07 4.01
N SER A 213 4.41 -12.31 3.51
CA SER A 213 4.72 -13.51 4.28
C SER A 213 6.18 -13.62 4.69
N GLU A 214 7.09 -13.25 3.79
CA GLU A 214 8.53 -13.25 4.07
C GLU A 214 8.89 -12.15 5.08
N ALA A 215 8.34 -10.95 4.92
CA ALA A 215 8.55 -9.84 5.84
C ALA A 215 8.03 -10.17 7.25
N VAL A 216 6.81 -10.71 7.36
CA VAL A 216 6.23 -11.11 8.65
C VAL A 216 7.07 -12.21 9.32
N ALA A 217 7.44 -13.26 8.58
CA ALA A 217 8.30 -14.32 9.12
C ALA A 217 9.64 -13.77 9.60
N PHE A 218 10.28 -12.91 8.79
CA PHE A 218 11.55 -12.29 9.12
C PHE A 218 11.47 -11.46 10.41
N VAL A 219 10.46 -10.60 10.54
CA VAL A 219 10.27 -9.77 11.74
C VAL A 219 9.99 -10.64 12.96
N ARG A 220 9.16 -11.70 12.83
CA ARG A 220 8.93 -12.66 13.92
C ARG A 220 10.24 -13.28 14.39
N ASP A 221 11.10 -13.72 13.47
CA ASP A 221 12.37 -14.35 13.82
C ASP A 221 13.34 -13.38 14.50
N GLN A 222 13.42 -12.12 14.03
CA GLN A 222 14.19 -11.07 14.70
C GLN A 222 13.68 -10.83 16.14
N LEU A 223 12.36 -10.67 16.31
CA LEU A 223 11.75 -10.45 17.62
C LEU A 223 11.92 -11.66 18.56
N ARG A 224 11.88 -12.90 18.06
CA ARG A 224 12.21 -14.11 18.82
C ARG A 224 13.67 -14.11 19.31
N GLN A 225 14.60 -13.67 18.47
CA GLN A 225 16.03 -13.68 18.77
C GLN A 225 16.41 -12.65 19.84
N HIS A 226 15.95 -11.41 19.70
CA HIS A 226 16.41 -10.31 20.55
C HIS A 226 15.28 -9.46 21.17
N GLY A 227 14.05 -9.54 20.68
CA GLY A 227 12.90 -8.78 21.21
C GLY A 227 12.98 -7.27 21.01
N ASP A 228 13.86 -6.81 20.12
CA ASP A 228 14.06 -5.39 19.81
C ASP A 228 13.43 -5.04 18.46
N VAL A 229 12.34 -4.27 18.51
CA VAL A 229 11.57 -3.87 17.33
C VAL A 229 12.32 -2.92 16.42
N GLN A 230 13.19 -2.06 16.97
CA GLN A 230 13.98 -1.12 16.19
C GLN A 230 15.04 -1.89 15.39
N LEU A 231 15.74 -2.81 16.05
CA LEU A 231 16.71 -3.67 15.37
C LEU A 231 16.06 -4.55 14.30
N ALA A 232 14.86 -5.10 14.57
CA ALA A 232 14.11 -5.87 13.58
C ALA A 232 13.71 -5.02 12.36
N CYS A 233 13.32 -3.76 12.59
CA CYS A 233 12.97 -2.81 11.54
C CYS A 233 14.17 -2.47 10.65
N GLU A 234 15.32 -2.16 11.26
CA GLU A 234 16.58 -1.86 10.55
C GLU A 234 17.06 -3.07 9.74
N ALA A 235 17.01 -4.26 10.32
CA ALA A 235 17.37 -5.51 9.63
C ALA A 235 16.45 -5.80 8.43
N LEU A 236 15.14 -5.54 8.56
CA LEU A 236 14.21 -5.70 7.44
C LEU A 236 14.48 -4.68 6.32
N GLY A 237 14.81 -3.44 6.67
CA GLY A 237 15.24 -2.42 5.73
C GLY A 237 16.52 -2.82 4.98
N GLN A 238 17.51 -3.33 5.72
CA GLN A 238 18.76 -3.83 5.12
C GLN A 238 18.51 -5.00 4.17
N LYS A 239 17.63 -5.94 4.56
CA LYS A 239 17.25 -7.07 3.69
C LYS A 239 16.67 -6.61 2.35
N ALA A 240 15.89 -5.53 2.33
CA ALA A 240 15.37 -4.97 1.09
C ALA A 240 16.45 -4.30 0.23
N LEU A 241 17.43 -3.63 0.87
CA LEU A 241 18.61 -3.10 0.18
C LEU A 241 19.46 -4.23 -0.43
N ASP A 242 19.64 -5.34 0.29
CA ASP A 242 20.39 -6.51 -0.18
C ASP A 242 19.71 -7.19 -1.38
N GLN A 243 18.36 -7.15 -1.43
CA GLN A 243 17.57 -7.55 -2.60
C GLN A 243 17.59 -6.51 -3.74
N ARG A 244 18.46 -5.49 -3.64
CA ARG A 244 18.69 -4.44 -4.63
C ARG A 244 17.48 -3.56 -4.87
N SER A 245 16.74 -3.25 -3.81
CA SER A 245 15.76 -2.17 -3.85
C SER A 245 16.43 -0.87 -4.30
N LYS A 246 15.79 -0.19 -5.25
CA LYS A 246 16.28 1.07 -5.85
C LYS A 246 15.44 2.28 -5.45
N ASP A 247 14.49 2.09 -4.54
CA ASP A 247 13.56 3.13 -4.10
C ASP A 247 13.84 3.55 -2.66
N ASN A 248 13.15 4.59 -2.20
CA ASN A 248 13.17 4.96 -0.79
C ASN A 248 12.41 3.93 0.04
N ILE A 249 13.07 3.43 1.08
CA ILE A 249 12.50 2.46 2.02
C ILE A 249 12.16 3.21 3.30
N SER A 250 10.90 3.13 3.71
CA SER A 250 10.46 3.56 5.03
C SER A 250 9.60 2.47 5.62
N ILE A 251 9.89 2.10 6.87
CA ILE A 251 9.27 0.99 7.56
C ILE A 251 8.89 1.47 8.96
N VAL A 252 7.69 1.12 9.40
CA VAL A 252 7.21 1.30 10.77
C VAL A 252 6.73 -0.06 11.26
N ILE A 253 7.31 -0.52 12.37
CA ILE A 253 6.87 -1.72 13.06
C ILE A 253 6.35 -1.29 14.43
N ALA A 254 5.11 -1.68 14.75
CA ALA A 254 4.53 -1.52 16.07
C ALA A 254 4.30 -2.90 16.68
N ASP A 255 5.21 -3.32 17.57
CA ASP A 255 4.98 -4.47 18.44
C ASP A 255 3.89 -4.12 19.47
N LEU A 256 2.83 -4.92 19.53
CA LEU A 256 1.70 -4.67 20.42
C LEU A 256 1.99 -5.13 21.87
N GLY A 257 3.13 -5.78 22.12
CA GLY A 257 3.56 -6.22 23.45
C GLY A 257 2.72 -7.35 24.05
N ARG A 258 1.90 -8.01 23.23
CA ARG A 258 1.01 -9.12 23.63
C ARG A 258 1.68 -10.47 23.48
N THR A 259 2.74 -10.53 22.69
CA THR A 259 3.41 -11.77 22.30
C THR A 259 4.61 -12.01 23.19
N ASN A 260 4.66 -13.19 23.82
CA ASN A 260 5.89 -13.64 24.48
C ASN A 260 6.83 -14.26 23.43
N TRP A 261 7.61 -13.40 22.77
CA TRP A 261 8.50 -13.79 21.67
C TRP A 261 9.46 -14.93 22.02
N LYS A 262 10.00 -14.95 23.25
CA LYS A 262 10.95 -15.99 23.70
C LYS A 262 10.28 -17.34 23.98
N ALA A 263 8.97 -17.37 24.21
CA ALA A 263 8.22 -18.58 24.49
C ALA A 263 7.54 -19.17 23.24
N LEU A 264 7.59 -18.47 22.09
CA LEU A 264 7.05 -19.00 20.85
C LEU A 264 7.90 -20.20 20.38
N PRO A 265 7.28 -21.31 19.95
CA PRO A 265 8.01 -22.41 19.35
C PRO A 265 8.74 -21.95 18.09
N ASP A 266 9.95 -22.49 17.88
CA ASP A 266 10.71 -22.32 16.65
C ASP A 266 9.90 -22.90 15.48
N GLU A 267 9.25 -22.06 14.69
CA GLU A 267 8.59 -22.44 13.44
C GLU A 267 9.64 -22.57 12.32
N ARG A 268 10.69 -23.36 12.55
CA ARG A 268 11.52 -23.78 11.42
C ARG A 268 10.65 -24.67 10.55
N PRO A 269 10.53 -24.41 9.23
CA PRO A 269 9.88 -25.37 8.35
C PRO A 269 10.61 -26.70 8.52
N ASN A 270 9.89 -27.72 9.00
CA ASN A 270 10.43 -29.06 9.13
C ASN A 270 10.62 -29.61 7.72
N MET A 271 11.77 -29.30 7.11
CA MET A 271 12.16 -29.71 5.77
C MET A 271 11.97 -31.22 5.56
N PHE A 272 12.19 -32.03 6.62
CA PHE A 272 11.92 -33.47 6.64
C PHE A 272 10.44 -33.83 6.52
N LEU A 273 9.55 -33.05 7.14
CA LEU A 273 8.10 -33.29 7.07
C LEU A 273 7.56 -32.89 5.68
N GLU A 274 8.03 -31.78 5.12
CA GLU A 274 7.65 -31.37 3.77
C GLU A 274 8.22 -32.31 2.69
N LEU A 275 9.48 -32.73 2.82
CA LEU A 275 10.08 -33.73 1.93
C LEU A 275 9.36 -35.08 2.04
N SER A 276 9.00 -35.52 3.24
CA SER A 276 8.26 -36.78 3.41
C SER A 276 6.84 -36.71 2.84
N GLN A 277 6.14 -35.59 3.01
CA GLN A 277 4.84 -35.36 2.38
C GLN A 277 4.93 -35.28 0.86
N ALA A 278 5.95 -34.61 0.32
CA ALA A 278 6.19 -34.53 -1.11
C ALA A 278 6.50 -35.91 -1.72
N VAL A 279 7.39 -36.69 -1.08
CA VAL A 279 7.72 -38.06 -1.50
C VAL A 279 6.50 -38.98 -1.40
N ALA A 280 5.71 -38.89 -0.33
CA ALA A 280 4.48 -39.67 -0.19
C ALA A 280 3.46 -39.34 -1.29
N THR A 281 3.29 -38.05 -1.61
CA THR A 281 2.36 -37.60 -2.65
C THR A 281 2.80 -38.09 -4.03
N VAL A 282 4.08 -37.95 -4.37
CA VAL A 282 4.64 -38.46 -5.64
C VAL A 282 4.53 -39.98 -5.72
N GLY A 283 4.77 -40.69 -4.61
CA GLY A 283 4.62 -42.14 -4.54
C GLY A 283 3.19 -42.60 -4.79
N VAL A 284 2.20 -41.97 -4.15
CA VAL A 284 0.78 -42.29 -4.34
C VAL A 284 0.33 -42.01 -5.78
N VAL A 285 0.73 -40.88 -6.36
CA VAL A 285 0.40 -40.54 -7.76
C VAL A 285 1.04 -41.53 -8.73
N SER A 286 2.29 -41.94 -8.48
CA SER A 286 3.01 -42.91 -9.33
C SER A 286 2.37 -44.30 -9.27
N ILE A 287 1.96 -44.75 -8.09
CA ILE A 287 1.22 -46.02 -7.91
C ILE A 287 -0.14 -45.96 -8.60
N GLY A 288 -0.86 -44.83 -8.49
CA GLY A 288 -2.15 -44.63 -9.16
C GLY A 288 -2.04 -44.71 -10.68
N ILE A 289 -1.03 -44.06 -11.27
CA ILE A 289 -0.75 -44.11 -12.72
C ILE A 289 -0.38 -45.52 -13.18
N TRP A 290 0.40 -46.25 -12.37
CA TRP A 290 0.78 -47.64 -12.67
C TRP A 290 -0.43 -48.58 -12.63
N PHE A 291 -1.29 -48.46 -11.62
CA PHE A 291 -2.53 -49.24 -11.51
C PHE A 291 -3.51 -48.94 -12.65
N SER A 292 -3.68 -47.68 -13.04
CA SER A 292 -4.55 -47.32 -14.17
C SER A 292 -4.01 -47.85 -15.49
N SER A 293 -2.69 -47.87 -15.66
CA SER A 293 -2.04 -48.42 -16.87
C SER A 293 -2.16 -49.94 -16.93
N PHE A 294 -2.12 -50.63 -15.78
CA PHE A 294 -2.27 -52.08 -15.68
C PHE A 294 -3.72 -52.54 -15.94
N LEU A 295 -4.71 -51.78 -15.47
CA LEU A 295 -6.13 -52.08 -15.68
C LEU A 295 -6.67 -51.70 -17.07
N GLY A 296 -5.96 -50.86 -17.82
CA GLY A 296 -6.31 -50.48 -19.20
C GLY A 296 -5.76 -51.42 -20.28
N LEU A 297 -5.04 -52.48 -19.90
CA LEU A 297 -4.42 -53.47 -20.79
C LEU A 297 -5.10 -54.86 -20.77
N GLN A 298 -6.28 -54.99 -20.15
CA GLN A 298 -7.18 -56.15 -20.23
C GLN A 298 -8.44 -55.80 -21.04
#